data_AF-A0A8S4RHH6-F1
#
_entry.id   AF-A0A8S4RHH6-F1
#
_cell.length_a   1.000
_cell.length_b   1.000
_cell.length_c   1.000
_cell.angle_alpha   90.00
_cell.angle_beta   90.00
_cell.angle_gamma   90.00
#
_symmetry.space_group_name_H-M   'P 1'
#
loop_
_entity.id
_entity.type
_entity.pdbx_description
1 polymer ?
#
loop_
_entity_poly.entity_id
_entity_poly.type
_entity_poly.pdbx_seq_one_letter_code
_entity_poly.pdbx_strand_id
1 'polypeptide(L)'
;MWCWRRMLGVTWNEFRTNVSIIRELDIKQRVSTLVHSRILKFFGHVSRRDNNSIERLVVQGKVEGTRARGRSPMRWTDQIKSSVGGPLLECTKLSANREKA
;
A
#
# COMPACT_ATOMS: atom_id res chain seq x y z
N MET A 1 0.11 2.13 -17.13
CA MET A 1 0.64 2.29 -18.50
C MET A 1 -0.45 2.60 -19.50
N TRP A 2 -1.56 1.85 -19.50
CA TRP A 2 -2.66 2.07 -20.43
C TRP A 2 -3.16 3.53 -20.46
N CYS A 3 -3.52 4.11 -19.30
CA CYS A 3 -4.00 5.49 -19.23
C CYS A 3 -2.99 6.51 -19.81
N TRP A 4 -1.70 6.33 -19.49
CA TRP A 4 -0.62 7.21 -19.94
C TRP A 4 -0.37 7.12 -21.44
N ARG A 5 -0.35 5.89 -22.00
CA ARG A 5 -0.25 5.68 -23.45
C ARG A 5 -1.42 6.32 -24.19
N ARG A 6 -2.63 6.22 -23.64
CA ARG A 6 -3.82 6.83 -24.22
C ARG A 6 -3.79 8.36 -24.19
N MET A 7 -3.31 8.97 -23.11
CA MET A 7 -3.16 10.43 -23.04
C MET A 7 -2.12 10.97 -24.01
N LEU A 8 -1.03 10.23 -24.23
CA LEU A 8 0.03 10.60 -25.18
C LEU A 8 -0.29 10.23 -26.64
N GLY A 9 -1.42 9.56 -26.90
CA GLY A 9 -1.76 9.09 -28.25
C GLY A 9 -0.83 8.00 -28.81
N VAL A 10 -0.07 7.31 -27.95
CA VAL A 10 0.92 6.31 -28.36
C VAL A 10 0.22 5.10 -28.97
N THR A 11 0.46 4.88 -30.25
CA THR A 11 -0.01 3.71 -30.99
C THR A 11 0.90 2.50 -30.74
N TRP A 12 0.41 1.29 -31.04
CA TRP A 12 1.20 0.06 -30.88
C TRP A 12 2.43 0.02 -31.80
N ASN A 13 2.34 0.61 -33.00
CA ASN A 13 3.39 0.62 -34.01
C ASN A 13 4.62 1.47 -33.64
N GLU A 14 4.50 2.35 -32.64
CA GLU A 14 5.61 3.17 -32.18
C GLU A 14 6.61 2.39 -31.31
N PHE A 15 6.27 1.16 -30.88
CA PHE A 15 7.12 0.30 -30.03
C PHE A 15 7.77 1.03 -28.84
N ARG A 16 7.08 2.04 -28.28
CA ARG A 16 7.59 2.88 -27.19
C ARG A 16 7.74 2.07 -25.92
N THR A 17 8.87 2.23 -25.23
CA THR A 17 9.09 1.59 -23.93
C THR A 17 8.29 2.26 -22.82
N ASN A 18 7.95 1.51 -21.77
CA ASN A 18 7.29 2.08 -20.60
C ASN A 18 8.16 3.13 -19.88
N VAL A 19 9.49 3.00 -19.99
CA VAL A 19 10.46 3.93 -19.40
C VAL A 19 10.44 5.27 -20.13
N SER A 20 10.39 5.27 -21.47
CA SER A 20 10.33 6.53 -22.24
C SER A 20 9.06 7.31 -21.94
N ILE A 21 7.92 6.63 -21.80
CA ILE A 21 6.62 7.25 -21.47
C ILE A 21 6.64 7.90 -20.08
N ILE A 22 7.22 7.23 -19.07
CA ILE A 22 7.33 7.80 -17.72
C ILE A 22 8.23 9.04 -17.74
N ARG A 23 9.35 9.00 -18.47
CA ARG A 23 10.28 10.14 -18.58
C ARG A 23 9.65 11.34 -19.28
N GLU A 24 8.92 11.10 -20.36
CA GLU A 24 8.24 12.14 -21.13
C GLU A 24 7.16 12.87 -20.31
N LEU A 25 6.40 12.12 -19.48
CA LEU A 25 5.38 12.69 -18.61
C LEU A 25 5.93 13.31 -17.31
N ASP A 26 7.25 13.29 -17.10
CA ASP A 26 7.92 13.72 -15.87
C ASP A 26 7.24 13.17 -14.58
N ILE A 27 6.85 11.89 -14.61
CA ILE A 27 6.16 11.28 -13.46
C ILE A 27 7.21 10.96 -12.38
N LYS A 28 7.36 11.88 -11.44
CA LYS A 28 8.29 11.72 -10.29
C LYS A 28 7.82 10.67 -9.28
N GLN A 29 6.51 10.56 -9.07
CA GLN A 29 5.95 9.57 -8.15
C GLN A 29 4.60 9.05 -8.64
N ARG A 30 4.41 7.74 -8.52
CA ARG A 30 3.14 7.09 -8.89
C ARG A 30 2.14 7.24 -7.75
N VAL A 31 0.87 7.45 -8.08
CA VAL A 31 -0.24 7.49 -7.09
C VAL A 31 -0.26 6.23 -6.22
N SER A 32 0.01 5.07 -6.81
CA SER A 32 0.12 3.81 -6.07
C SER A 32 1.19 3.86 -4.97
N THR A 33 2.35 4.46 -5.25
CA THR A 33 3.45 4.60 -4.29
C THR A 33 3.09 5.57 -3.18
N LEU A 34 2.41 6.68 -3.51
CA LEU A 34 1.89 7.64 -2.53
C LEU A 34 0.88 7.01 -1.59
N VAL A 35 -0.08 6.26 -2.13
CA VAL A 35 -1.12 5.58 -1.35
C VAL A 35 -0.49 4.54 -0.42
N HIS A 36 0.44 3.71 -0.91
CA HIS A 36 1.15 2.75 -0.06
C HIS A 36 1.91 3.44 1.08
N SER A 37 2.64 4.52 0.80
CA SER A 37 3.35 5.27 1.84
C SER A 37 2.40 5.83 2.90
N ARG A 38 1.24 6.36 2.49
CA ARG A 38 0.22 6.87 3.44
C ARG A 38 -0.37 5.76 4.31
N ILE A 39 -0.65 4.59 3.72
CA ILE A 39 -1.14 3.41 4.44
C ILE A 39 -0.13 2.98 5.52
N LEU A 40 1.15 2.88 5.16
CA LEU A 40 2.22 2.49 6.09
C LEU A 40 2.44 3.52 7.20
N LYS A 41 2.42 4.81 6.87
CA LYS A 41 2.49 5.90 7.87
C LYS A 41 1.34 5.85 8.87
N PHE A 42 0.12 5.63 8.39
CA PHE A 42 -1.05 5.46 9.25
C PHE A 42 -0.93 4.21 10.12
N PHE A 43 -0.52 3.08 9.54
CA PHE A 43 -0.27 1.85 10.28
C PHE A 43 0.76 2.07 11.39
N GLY A 44 1.86 2.78 11.12
CA GLY A 44 2.84 3.08 12.14
C GLY A 44 2.34 4.06 13.20
N HIS A 45 1.51 5.05 12.84
CA HIS A 45 0.86 5.93 13.81
C HIS A 45 0.03 5.12 14.81
N VAL A 46 -0.81 4.21 14.31
CA VAL A 46 -1.68 3.37 15.14
C VAL A 46 -0.87 2.35 15.95
N SER A 47 0.12 1.70 15.33
CA SER A 47 0.96 0.69 15.97
C SER A 47 1.76 1.19 17.17
N ARG A 48 2.09 2.49 17.20
CA ARG A 48 2.82 3.14 18.30
C ARG A 48 1.91 3.67 19.42
N ARG A 49 0.57 3.59 19.27
CA ARG A 49 -0.35 3.91 20.36
C ARG A 49 -0.33 2.82 21.43
N ASP A 50 -0.81 3.19 22.61
CA ASP A 50 -0.94 2.27 23.74
C ASP A 50 -1.74 1.02 23.35
N ASN A 51 -1.43 -0.11 24.00
CA ASN A 51 -2.08 -1.38 23.72
C ASN A 51 -3.58 -1.33 24.03
N ASN A 52 -4.02 -0.47 24.96
CA ASN A 52 -5.43 -0.31 25.32
C ASN A 52 -6.17 0.68 24.40
N SER A 53 -5.49 1.25 23.41
CA SER A 53 -6.11 2.16 22.46
C SER A 53 -7.07 1.42 21.53
N ILE A 54 -8.28 1.97 21.39
CA ILE A 54 -9.33 1.40 20.54
C ILE A 54 -8.87 1.34 19.09
N GLU A 55 -8.12 2.34 18.63
CA GLU A 55 -7.62 2.41 17.26
C GLU A 55 -6.71 1.22 16.95
N ARG A 56 -5.82 0.85 17.88
CA ARG A 56 -4.92 -0.28 17.69
C ARG A 56 -5.67 -1.61 17.74
N LEU A 57 -6.62 -1.75 18.66
CA LEU A 57 -7.48 -2.93 18.76
C LEU A 57 -8.29 -3.14 17.47
N VAL A 58 -8.89 -2.09 16.92
CA VAL A 58 -9.70 -2.17 15.69
C VAL A 58 -8.84 -2.49 14.46
N VAL A 59 -7.66 -1.86 14.34
CA VAL A 59 -6.81 -1.97 13.14
C VAL A 59 -6.00 -3.28 13.10
N GLN A 60 -5.48 -3.72 14.26
CA GLN A 60 -4.67 -4.93 14.36
C GLN A 60 -5.48 -6.17 14.81
N GLY A 61 -6.69 -5.96 15.30
CA GLY A 61 -7.56 -7.01 15.82
C GLY A 61 -7.88 -8.07 14.77
N LYS A 62 -7.78 -9.33 15.19
CA LYS A 62 -8.26 -10.48 14.43
C LYS A 62 -9.55 -10.97 15.07
N VAL A 63 -10.66 -10.82 14.35
CA VAL A 63 -11.91 -11.51 14.68
C VAL A 63 -11.83 -12.92 14.08
N GLU A 64 -12.14 -13.92 14.90
CA GLU A 64 -12.25 -15.31 14.46
C GLU A 64 -13.47 -15.52 13.56
N GLY A 65 -13.38 -16.52 12.70
CA GLY A 65 -14.41 -16.83 11.71
C GLY A 65 -14.07 -16.44 10.28
N THR A 66 -14.99 -16.77 9.37
CA THR A 66 -14.86 -16.57 7.93
C THR A 66 -15.55 -15.29 7.49
N ARG A 67 -15.05 -14.66 6.42
CA ARG A 67 -15.70 -13.48 5.85
C ARG A 67 -16.90 -13.91 5.01
N ALA A 68 -17.97 -13.11 5.08
CA ALA A 68 -19.14 -13.29 4.23
C ALA A 68 -18.75 -13.22 2.74
N ARG A 69 -19.48 -13.98 1.91
CA ARG A 69 -19.30 -14.01 0.45
C ARG A 69 -19.44 -12.58 -0.12
N GLY A 70 -18.59 -12.24 -1.09
CA GLY A 70 -18.60 -10.92 -1.74
C GLY A 70 -17.73 -9.86 -1.06
N ARG A 71 -17.30 -10.04 0.20
CA ARG A 71 -16.27 -9.18 0.79
C ARG A 71 -14.88 -9.54 0.27
N SER A 72 -14.01 -8.53 0.18
CA SER A 72 -12.60 -8.75 -0.16
C SER A 72 -11.98 -9.77 0.80
N PRO A 73 -11.33 -10.83 0.27
CA PRO A 73 -10.59 -11.79 1.10
C PRO A 73 -9.45 -11.12 1.86
N MET A 74 -8.87 -10.06 1.28
CA MET A 74 -7.71 -9.36 1.83
C MET A 74 -8.12 -8.46 3.00
N ARG A 75 -7.55 -8.70 4.18
CA ARG A 75 -7.73 -7.83 5.36
C ARG A 75 -6.81 -6.62 5.25
N TRP A 76 -7.09 -5.59 6.06
CA TRP A 76 -6.17 -4.47 6.25
C TRP A 76 -4.77 -4.97 6.66
N THR A 77 -4.71 -5.87 7.65
CA THR A 77 -3.44 -6.44 8.11
C THR A 77 -2.74 -7.27 7.03
N ASP A 78 -3.47 -7.89 6.10
CA ASP A 78 -2.87 -8.60 4.97
C ASP A 78 -2.27 -7.65 3.94
N GLN A 79 -2.88 -6.47 3.72
CA GLN A 79 -2.28 -5.42 2.90
C GLN A 79 -0.96 -4.92 3.48
N ILE A 80 -0.90 -4.74 4.80
CA ILE A 80 0.34 -4.34 5.50
C ILE A 80 1.40 -5.43 5.35
N LYS A 81 1.08 -6.70 5.63
CA LYS A 81 2.00 -7.83 5.45
C LYS A 81 2.51 -7.91 4.01
N SER A 82 1.62 -7.77 3.03
CA SER A 82 1.99 -7.79 1.60
C SER A 82 2.86 -6.61 1.20
N SER A 83 2.67 -5.44 1.82
CA SER A 83 3.45 -4.24 1.51
C SER A 83 4.84 -4.27 2.13
N VAL A 84 4.96 -4.81 3.34
CA VAL A 84 6.22 -4.89 4.10
C VAL A 84 7.01 -6.16 3.75
N GLY A 85 6.33 -7.24 3.35
CA GLY A 85 6.94 -8.53 3.03
C GLY A 85 7.22 -9.40 4.26
N GLY A 86 6.43 -9.27 5.33
CA GLY A 86 6.66 -10.00 6.58
C GLY A 86 5.41 -10.16 7.45
N PRO A 87 5.49 -10.94 8.55
CA PRO A 87 4.39 -11.11 9.49
C PRO A 87 4.02 -9.78 10.19
N LEU A 88 2.78 -9.70 10.68
CA LEU A 88 2.24 -8.49 11.31
C LEU A 88 3.08 -8.02 12.51
N LEU A 89 3.62 -8.95 13.29
CA LEU A 89 4.49 -8.63 14.44
C LEU A 89 5.75 -7.87 14.00
N GLU A 90 6.36 -8.29 12.91
CA GLU A 90 7.55 -7.63 12.35
C GLU A 90 7.19 -6.26 11.81
N CYS A 91 6.05 -6.13 11.12
CA CYS A 91 5.53 -4.84 10.66
C CYS A 91 5.37 -3.86 11.82
N THR A 92 4.80 -4.30 12.95
CA THR A 92 4.62 -3.49 14.17
C THR A 92 5.97 -3.08 14.76
N LYS A 93 6.96 -3.99 14.84
CA LYS A 93 8.31 -3.66 15.31
C LYS A 93 9.00 -2.63 14.42
N LEU A 94 8.92 -2.81 13.10
CA LEU A 94 9.49 -1.87 12.13
C LEU A 94 8.86 -0.49 12.25
N SER A 95 7.58 -0.43 12.57
CA SER A 95 6.86 0.82 12.76
C SER A 95 7.34 1.66 13.96
N ALA A 96 8.09 1.08 14.91
CA ALA A 96 8.72 1.85 15.97
C ALA A 96 9.78 2.82 15.42
N ASN A 97 10.44 2.44 14.32
CA ASN A 97 11.41 3.30 13.64
C ASN A 97 10.70 4.22 12.64
N ARG A 98 10.77 5.54 12.88
CA ARG A 98 10.16 6.57 12.02
C ARG A 98 10.88 6.78 10.69
N GLU A 99 12.15 6.39 10.58
CA GLU A 99 12.94 6.51 9.36
C GLU A 99 12.54 5.49 8.29
N LYS A 100 11.88 4.40 8.71
CA LYS A 100 11.45 3.30 7.84
C LYS A 100 9.96 3.31 7.51
N ALA A 101 9.24 4.38 7.87
CA ALA A 101 7.76 4.48 7.82
C ALA A 101 7.21 5.38 6.70
#